data_AF-A0A2W6DFR0-F1
#
_entry.id   AF-A0A2W6DFR0-F1
#
_cell.length_a   1.000
_cell.length_b   1.000
_cell.length_c   1.000
_cell.angle_alpha   90.00
_cell.angle_beta   90.00
_cell.angle_gamma   90.00
#
_symmetry.space_group_name_H-M   'P 1'
#
loop_
_entity.id
_entity.type
_entity.pdbx_description
1 polymer ?
#
loop_
_entity_poly.entity_id
_entity_poly.type
_entity_poly.pdbx_seq_one_letter_code
_entity_poly.pdbx_strand_id
1 'polypeptide(L)'
;SAYLPPAFPQWAWKPPAGEAVSYDPAKANSILDAAGYKKGNDGIRIDPANNKKLTLRLGIHSDSSRDSQTSQFLKGWLKAIGIDLKIESQSMGLLNDNLAKGDWDMLMDGWGTSADPTYLLSIQTCGTLPKDDGTSGNTDAFHCNPEFDRLFDQQVTTFDPAERTKIVGQMQDILYKANSDIILYYANSLDSIRKDSVSKLITGSPDAAGIYPAQTVFWNYLDASPASSGSRKSSSNSALLYASIAIVVVLLVAGGVAVRRRSTATERE
;
A
#
# COMPACT_ATOMS: atom_id res chain seq x y z
N SER A 1 -16.25 6.93 -6.36
CA SER A 1 -16.28 6.10 -5.15
C SER A 1 -15.94 6.96 -3.94
N ALA A 2 -16.11 6.47 -2.71
CA ALA A 2 -15.65 7.19 -1.51
C ALA A 2 -14.10 7.23 -1.49
N TYR A 3 -13.51 8.17 -0.76
CA TYR A 3 -12.05 8.19 -0.60
C TYR A 3 -11.57 7.04 0.30
N LEU A 4 -12.29 6.77 1.40
CA LEU A 4 -11.97 5.66 2.30
C LEU A 4 -12.60 4.33 1.82
N PRO A 5 -11.90 3.19 1.98
CA PRO A 5 -12.39 1.91 1.52
C PRO A 5 -13.55 1.37 2.36
N PRO A 6 -14.45 0.56 1.75
CA PRO A 6 -15.62 -0.01 2.44
C PRO A 6 -15.26 -1.08 3.48
N ALA A 7 -13.99 -1.48 3.56
CA ALA A 7 -13.49 -2.41 4.58
C ALA A 7 -13.68 -1.89 6.02
N PHE A 8 -13.82 -0.57 6.19
CA PHE A 8 -14.04 0.08 7.47
C PHE A 8 -15.43 0.73 7.49
N PRO A 9 -16.49 -0.03 7.85
CA PRO A 9 -17.87 0.43 7.73
C PRO A 9 -18.19 1.66 8.59
N GLN A 10 -17.44 1.90 9.67
CA GLN A 10 -17.56 3.09 10.50
C GLN A 10 -17.23 4.38 9.72
N TRP A 11 -16.41 4.31 8.68
CA TRP A 11 -16.05 5.46 7.83
C TRP A 11 -16.86 5.52 6.54
N ALA A 12 -17.90 4.68 6.41
CA ALA A 12 -18.69 4.59 5.20
C ALA A 12 -19.29 5.95 4.84
N TRP A 13 -18.99 6.41 3.63
CA TRP A 13 -19.53 7.63 3.07
C TRP A 13 -20.01 7.35 1.64
N LYS A 14 -21.05 8.07 1.22
CA LYS A 14 -21.57 8.03 -0.14
C LYS A 14 -21.86 9.46 -0.59
N PRO A 15 -21.68 9.77 -1.88
CA PRO A 15 -22.08 11.06 -2.41
C PRO A 15 -23.57 11.30 -2.16
N PRO A 16 -23.99 12.55 -1.94
CA PRO A 16 -25.40 12.90 -1.84
C PRO A 16 -26.20 12.41 -3.07
N ALA A 17 -27.50 12.22 -2.88
CA ALA A 17 -28.37 11.74 -3.95
C ALA A 17 -28.30 12.66 -5.18
N GLY A 18 -28.00 12.09 -6.35
CA GLY A 18 -27.83 12.82 -7.60
C GLY A 18 -26.42 13.34 -7.88
N GLU A 19 -25.50 13.29 -6.90
CA GLU A 19 -24.10 13.71 -7.07
C GLU A 19 -23.17 12.54 -7.42
N ALA A 20 -23.68 11.30 -7.43
CA ALA A 20 -22.92 10.13 -7.82
C ALA A 20 -22.47 10.23 -9.29
N VAL A 21 -21.16 10.19 -9.52
CA VAL A 21 -20.56 10.13 -10.86
C VAL A 21 -20.45 8.67 -11.27
N SER A 22 -21.21 8.30 -12.29
CA SER A 22 -21.17 6.98 -12.93
C SER A 22 -20.44 7.05 -14.27
N TYR A 23 -20.08 5.90 -14.81
CA TYR A 23 -19.55 5.80 -16.17
C TYR A 23 -20.62 6.22 -17.18
N ASP A 24 -20.44 7.40 -17.79
CA ASP A 24 -21.33 7.96 -18.80
C ASP A 24 -20.52 8.73 -19.87
N PRO A 25 -20.08 8.05 -20.94
CA PRO A 25 -19.34 8.69 -22.02
C PRO A 25 -20.12 9.78 -22.75
N ALA A 26 -21.46 9.70 -22.81
CA ALA A 26 -22.27 10.70 -23.48
C ALA A 26 -22.27 12.01 -22.69
N LYS A 27 -22.49 11.93 -21.37
CA LYS A 27 -22.37 13.08 -20.46
C LYS A 27 -20.96 13.66 -20.47
N ALA A 28 -19.92 12.82 -20.46
CA ALA A 28 -18.54 13.28 -20.57
C ALA A 28 -18.28 14.06 -21.86
N ASN A 29 -18.76 13.57 -23.01
CA ASN A 29 -18.68 14.31 -24.27
C ASN A 29 -19.41 15.66 -24.19
N SER A 30 -20.63 15.70 -23.62
CA SER A 30 -21.39 16.94 -23.46
C SER A 30 -20.67 17.97 -22.59
N ILE A 31 -20.01 17.54 -21.50
CA ILE A 31 -19.23 18.44 -20.63
C ILE A 31 -18.03 19.00 -21.40
N LEU A 32 -17.29 18.15 -22.11
CA LEU A 32 -16.13 18.57 -22.91
C LEU A 32 -16.52 19.51 -24.06
N ASP A 33 -17.65 19.25 -24.72
CA ASP A 33 -18.19 20.11 -25.78
C ASP A 33 -18.59 21.50 -25.22
N ALA A 34 -19.29 21.52 -24.09
CA ALA A 34 -19.68 22.76 -23.40
C ALA A 34 -18.46 23.57 -22.92
N ALA A 35 -17.38 22.89 -22.54
CA ALA A 35 -16.10 23.51 -22.17
C ALA A 35 -15.24 23.94 -23.38
N GLY A 36 -15.70 23.73 -24.62
CA GLY A 36 -15.04 24.21 -25.84
C GLY A 36 -14.00 23.27 -26.45
N TYR A 37 -13.83 22.06 -25.92
CA TYR A 37 -12.87 21.07 -26.42
C TYR A 37 -13.35 20.39 -27.70
N LYS A 38 -13.34 21.07 -28.85
CA LYS A 38 -13.88 20.53 -30.10
C LYS A 38 -13.05 19.35 -30.62
N LYS A 39 -13.69 18.32 -31.19
CA LYS A 39 -13.00 17.21 -31.88
C LYS A 39 -12.36 17.69 -33.18
N GLY A 40 -11.09 17.33 -33.39
CA GLY A 40 -10.38 17.46 -34.65
C GLY A 40 -10.72 16.34 -35.63
N ASN A 41 -10.10 16.38 -36.81
CA ASN A 41 -10.37 15.43 -37.90
C ASN A 41 -10.00 13.98 -37.58
N ASP A 42 -9.10 13.76 -36.62
CA ASP A 42 -8.68 12.44 -36.13
C ASP A 42 -9.53 11.94 -34.94
N GLY A 43 -10.56 12.70 -34.56
CA GLY A 43 -11.43 12.40 -33.43
C GLY A 43 -10.86 12.80 -32.06
N ILE A 44 -9.61 13.31 -32.01
CA ILE A 44 -9.00 13.82 -30.78
C ILE A 44 -9.39 15.29 -30.60
N ARG A 45 -9.74 15.66 -29.38
CA ARG A 45 -10.16 17.03 -29.02
C ARG A 45 -8.98 17.99 -29.09
N ILE A 46 -9.27 19.25 -29.37
CA ILE A 46 -8.32 20.34 -29.33
C ILE A 46 -8.52 21.10 -28.02
N ASP A 47 -7.44 21.31 -27.28
CA ASP A 47 -7.43 22.13 -26.07
C ASP A 47 -7.62 23.61 -26.46
N PRO A 48 -8.69 24.27 -25.96
CA PRO A 48 -8.97 25.66 -26.31
C PRO A 48 -7.93 26.65 -25.75
N ALA A 49 -7.14 26.28 -24.74
CA ALA A 49 -6.16 27.16 -24.12
C ALA A 49 -4.87 27.30 -24.96
N ASN A 50 -4.44 26.22 -25.63
CA ASN A 50 -3.19 26.19 -26.38
C ASN A 50 -3.33 25.77 -27.86
N ASN A 51 -4.54 25.42 -28.29
CA ASN A 51 -4.89 25.01 -29.65
C ASN A 51 -4.10 23.77 -30.15
N LYS A 52 -3.68 22.89 -29.24
CA LYS A 52 -3.04 21.60 -29.54
C LYS A 52 -4.01 20.44 -29.29
N LYS A 53 -3.66 19.25 -29.76
CA LYS A 53 -4.40 18.04 -29.41
C LYS A 53 -4.39 17.84 -27.89
N LEU A 54 -5.54 17.48 -27.34
CA LEU A 54 -5.70 17.13 -25.93
C LEU A 54 -5.11 15.74 -25.70
N THR A 55 -3.82 15.73 -25.39
CA THR A 55 -3.05 14.55 -25.02
C THR A 55 -2.64 14.71 -23.56
N LEU A 56 -2.97 13.72 -22.72
CA LEU A 56 -2.56 13.66 -21.32
C LEU A 56 -1.47 12.59 -21.14
N ARG A 57 -0.51 12.83 -20.27
CA ARG A 57 0.46 11.87 -19.78
C ARG A 57 -0.10 11.14 -18.55
N LEU A 58 -0.01 9.82 -18.56
CA LEU A 58 -0.31 8.97 -17.41
C LEU A 58 0.98 8.28 -16.94
N GLY A 59 1.50 8.70 -15.78
CA GLY A 59 2.58 8.00 -15.09
C GLY A 59 2.07 6.68 -14.48
N ILE A 60 2.82 5.60 -14.67
CA ILE A 60 2.54 4.29 -14.06
C ILE A 60 3.80 3.63 -13.50
N HIS A 61 3.64 2.81 -12.47
CA HIS A 61 4.73 2.03 -11.89
C HIS A 61 5.19 0.93 -12.85
N SER A 62 6.47 0.93 -13.20
CA SER A 62 7.05 0.01 -14.20
C SER A 62 7.13 -1.46 -13.76
N ASP A 63 7.09 -1.70 -12.45
CA ASP A 63 7.04 -3.03 -11.84
C ASP A 63 5.61 -3.52 -11.59
N SER A 64 4.58 -2.68 -11.81
CA SER A 64 3.18 -3.05 -11.63
C SER A 64 2.53 -3.57 -12.92
N SER A 65 2.33 -4.88 -12.98
CA SER A 65 1.54 -5.53 -14.04
C SER A 65 0.06 -5.10 -14.01
N ARG A 66 -0.45 -4.73 -12.82
CA ARG A 66 -1.82 -4.24 -12.65
C ARG A 66 -1.98 -2.85 -13.25
N ASP A 67 -0.99 -1.98 -13.04
CA ASP A 67 -0.98 -0.64 -13.61
C ASP A 67 -0.93 -0.70 -15.13
N SER A 68 -0.07 -1.57 -15.65
CA SER A 68 0.06 -1.82 -17.08
C SER A 68 -1.27 -2.25 -17.72
N GLN A 69 -2.04 -3.12 -17.06
CA GLN A 69 -3.36 -3.55 -17.56
C GLN A 69 -4.42 -2.45 -17.42
N THR A 70 -4.49 -1.80 -16.27
CA THR A 70 -5.48 -0.75 -15.97
C THR A 70 -5.33 0.44 -16.92
N SER A 71 -4.10 0.87 -17.20
CA SER A 71 -3.81 1.97 -18.11
C SER A 71 -4.29 1.75 -19.55
N GLN A 72 -4.36 0.50 -20.03
CA GLN A 72 -4.94 0.20 -21.35
C GLN A 72 -6.45 0.43 -21.39
N PHE A 73 -7.17 0.11 -20.32
CA PHE A 73 -8.61 0.42 -20.20
C PHE A 73 -8.83 1.93 -20.17
N LEU A 74 -8.05 2.66 -19.36
CA LEU A 74 -8.11 4.13 -19.29
C LEU A 74 -7.84 4.76 -20.66
N LYS A 75 -6.83 4.29 -21.38
CA LYS A 75 -6.52 4.74 -22.75
C LYS A 75 -7.70 4.53 -23.69
N GLY A 76 -8.36 3.38 -23.64
CA GLY A 76 -9.56 3.09 -24.43
C GLY A 76 -10.74 4.02 -24.09
N TRP A 77 -11.02 4.20 -22.80
CA TRP A 77 -12.13 5.03 -22.33
C TRP A 77 -11.94 6.52 -22.64
N LEU A 78 -10.74 7.05 -22.43
CA LEU A 78 -10.41 8.44 -22.75
C LEU A 78 -10.44 8.68 -24.27
N LYS A 79 -9.93 7.73 -25.06
CA LYS A 79 -10.01 7.82 -26.52
C LYS A 79 -11.46 7.86 -27.02
N ALA A 80 -12.37 7.11 -26.40
CA ALA A 80 -13.79 7.10 -26.78
C ALA A 80 -14.47 8.48 -26.62
N ILE A 81 -13.94 9.33 -25.74
CA ILE A 81 -14.40 10.71 -25.55
C ILE A 81 -13.48 11.74 -26.22
N GLY A 82 -12.51 11.30 -27.03
CA GLY A 82 -11.62 12.17 -27.80
C GLY A 82 -10.44 12.73 -27.03
N ILE A 83 -10.01 12.07 -25.95
CA ILE A 83 -8.79 12.42 -25.22
C ILE A 83 -7.72 11.38 -25.54
N ASP A 84 -6.55 11.84 -25.99
CA ASP A 84 -5.41 10.95 -26.20
C ASP A 84 -4.64 10.74 -24.88
N LEU A 85 -4.16 9.52 -24.66
CA LEU A 85 -3.46 9.16 -23.42
C LEU A 85 -2.10 8.53 -23.74
N LYS A 86 -1.04 9.22 -23.32
CA LYS A 86 0.34 8.75 -23.39
C LYS A 86 0.73 8.11 -22.07
N ILE A 87 0.91 6.80 -22.07
CA ILE A 87 1.31 6.04 -20.88
C ILE A 87 2.83 6.11 -20.73
N GLU A 88 3.29 6.51 -19.55
CA GLU A 88 4.71 6.65 -19.22
C GLU A 88 5.04 5.74 -18.04
N SER A 89 5.69 4.62 -18.34
CA SER A 89 6.09 3.64 -17.34
C SER A 89 7.45 4.01 -16.75
N GLN A 90 7.50 4.22 -15.43
CA GLN A 90 8.67 4.71 -14.72
C GLN A 90 8.86 3.96 -13.40
N SER A 91 10.09 4.00 -12.85
CA SER A 91 10.32 3.48 -11.50
C SER A 91 9.60 4.37 -10.46
N MET A 92 9.21 3.78 -9.33
CA MET A 92 8.61 4.52 -8.21
C MET A 92 9.42 5.75 -7.81
N GLY A 93 10.76 5.63 -7.72
CA GLY A 93 11.62 6.77 -7.38
C GLY A 93 11.51 7.92 -8.38
N LEU A 94 11.47 7.64 -9.68
CA LEU A 94 11.33 8.67 -10.71
C LEU A 94 9.92 9.27 -10.73
N LEU A 95 8.88 8.46 -10.50
CA LEU A 95 7.51 8.95 -10.34
C LEU A 95 7.42 9.93 -9.17
N ASN A 96 7.98 9.57 -8.01
CA ASN A 96 8.01 10.42 -6.82
C ASN A 96 8.76 11.74 -7.07
N ASP A 97 9.93 11.68 -7.73
CA ASP A 97 10.70 12.88 -8.08
C ASP A 97 9.94 13.82 -9.02
N ASN A 98 9.20 13.25 -9.98
CA ASN A 98 8.38 14.03 -10.92
C ASN A 98 7.09 14.52 -10.28
N LEU A 99 6.51 13.73 -9.36
CA LEU A 99 5.36 14.13 -8.53
C LEU A 99 5.75 15.35 -7.71
N ALA A 100 6.86 15.31 -6.97
CA ALA A 100 7.34 16.45 -6.18
C ALA A 100 7.54 17.74 -7.01
N LYS A 101 7.76 17.63 -8.32
CA LYS A 101 7.90 18.77 -9.26
C LYS A 101 6.57 19.21 -9.89
N GLY A 102 5.49 18.46 -9.71
CA GLY A 102 4.22 18.67 -10.39
C GLY A 102 4.28 18.44 -11.91
N ASP A 103 5.25 17.67 -12.41
CA ASP A 103 5.45 17.44 -13.85
C ASP A 103 4.65 16.23 -14.37
N TRP A 104 3.33 16.24 -14.14
CA TRP A 104 2.41 15.20 -14.59
C TRP A 104 1.04 15.76 -14.93
N ASP A 105 0.34 15.09 -15.86
CA ASP A 105 -1.09 15.37 -16.10
C ASP A 105 -1.97 14.42 -15.28
N MET A 106 -1.56 13.14 -15.20
CA MET A 106 -2.19 12.09 -14.40
C MET A 106 -1.13 11.13 -13.87
N LEU A 107 -1.33 10.65 -12.64
CA LEU A 107 -0.55 9.57 -12.03
C LEU A 107 -1.51 8.48 -11.57
N MET A 108 -1.10 7.22 -11.69
CA MET A 108 -1.77 6.12 -11.02
C MET A 108 -0.98 5.72 -9.78
N ASP A 109 -1.60 5.91 -8.63
CA ASP A 109 -1.05 5.50 -7.34
C ASP A 109 -2.14 4.85 -6.47
N GLY A 110 -1.73 4.30 -5.33
CA GLY A 110 -2.62 3.66 -4.39
C GLY A 110 -2.06 3.67 -2.97
N TRP A 111 -2.90 4.05 -2.03
CA TRP A 111 -2.54 4.09 -0.62
C TRP A 111 -3.17 2.95 0.18
N GLY A 112 -2.38 2.43 1.12
CA GLY A 112 -2.91 1.62 2.21
C GLY A 112 -3.59 2.48 3.26
N THR A 113 -4.52 1.88 4.00
CA THR A 113 -5.10 2.51 5.19
C THR A 113 -5.31 1.48 6.29
N SER A 114 -5.52 1.98 7.51
CA SER A 114 -5.76 1.18 8.70
C SER A 114 -7.18 1.42 9.21
N ALA A 115 -7.54 0.76 10.32
CA ALA A 115 -8.82 1.03 10.99
C ALA A 115 -8.98 2.51 11.38
N ASP A 116 -7.87 3.22 11.63
CA ASP A 116 -7.85 4.67 11.76
C ASP A 116 -7.40 5.33 10.45
N PRO A 117 -8.21 6.23 9.85
CA PRO A 117 -7.92 6.83 8.55
C PRO A 117 -7.04 8.10 8.66
N THR A 118 -6.63 8.52 9.87
CA THR A 118 -5.94 9.80 10.08
C THR A 118 -4.71 9.96 9.19
N TYR A 119 -3.88 8.92 9.07
CA TYR A 119 -2.71 8.99 8.20
C TYR A 119 -3.10 9.21 6.73
N LEU A 120 -4.06 8.43 6.22
CA LEU A 120 -4.53 8.55 4.83
C LEU A 120 -5.23 9.89 4.55
N LEU A 121 -5.85 10.51 5.56
CA LEU A 121 -6.41 11.85 5.45
C LEU A 121 -5.33 12.94 5.57
N SER A 122 -4.23 12.68 6.27
CA SER A 122 -3.16 13.67 6.48
C SER A 122 -2.42 14.04 5.20
N ILE A 123 -2.27 13.09 4.27
CA ILE A 123 -1.64 13.29 2.95
C ILE A 123 -2.47 14.17 1.99
N GLN A 124 -3.68 14.55 2.41
CA GLN A 124 -4.60 15.43 1.67
C GLN A 124 -4.64 16.84 2.27
N THR A 125 -3.89 17.10 3.35
CA THR A 125 -3.84 18.43 3.98
C THR A 125 -2.96 19.39 3.18
N CYS A 126 -3.26 20.68 3.23
CA CYS A 126 -2.50 21.69 2.48
C CYS A 126 -1.01 21.72 2.84
N GLY A 127 -0.66 21.35 4.08
CA GLY A 127 0.73 21.28 4.54
C GLY A 127 1.59 20.22 3.84
N THR A 128 0.96 19.29 3.10
CA THR A 128 1.65 18.22 2.36
C THR A 128 1.91 18.54 0.90
N LEU A 129 1.35 19.64 0.37
CA LEU A 129 1.66 20.13 -0.96
C LEU A 129 3.17 20.27 -1.15
N PRO A 130 3.72 19.87 -2.31
CA PRO A 130 5.14 20.08 -2.58
C PRO A 130 5.50 21.55 -2.50
N LYS A 131 6.66 21.81 -1.92
CA LYS A 131 7.30 23.12 -1.83
C LYS A 131 8.49 23.15 -2.77
N ASP A 132 8.79 24.34 -3.27
CA ASP A 132 9.93 24.58 -4.16
C ASP A 132 11.29 24.17 -3.55
N ASP A 133 11.36 24.05 -2.21
CA ASP A 133 12.56 23.63 -1.47
C ASP A 133 12.71 22.11 -1.31
N GLY A 134 11.75 21.31 -1.80
CA GLY A 134 11.77 19.86 -1.73
C GLY A 134 11.50 19.26 -0.34
N THR A 135 11.04 20.05 0.64
CA THR A 135 10.84 19.59 2.03
C THR A 135 9.44 19.01 2.32
N SER A 136 8.63 18.81 1.28
CA SER A 136 7.23 18.32 1.35
C SER A 136 6.89 17.58 0.05
N GLY A 137 5.72 16.93 -0.03
CA GLY A 137 5.30 16.22 -1.24
C GLY A 137 4.80 14.79 -1.06
N ASN A 138 4.28 14.44 0.10
CA ASN A 138 3.48 13.22 0.25
C ASN A 138 2.01 13.54 -0.03
N THR A 139 1.70 13.98 -1.25
CA THR A 139 0.33 14.18 -1.70
C THR A 139 0.22 13.89 -3.19
N ASP A 140 -0.90 13.30 -3.58
CA ASP A 140 -1.19 12.95 -4.97
C ASP A 140 -2.18 13.93 -5.61
N ALA A 141 -2.84 14.74 -4.78
CA ALA A 141 -4.00 15.52 -5.20
C ALA A 141 -3.67 16.93 -5.69
N PHE A 142 -2.50 17.48 -5.33
CA PHE A 142 -2.08 18.87 -5.64
C PHE A 142 -3.16 19.91 -5.32
N HIS A 143 -4.02 19.60 -4.35
CA HIS A 143 -5.21 20.34 -4.02
C HIS A 143 -5.15 20.75 -2.54
N CYS A 144 -5.47 22.01 -2.27
CA CYS A 144 -5.56 22.53 -0.92
C CYS A 144 -6.96 23.08 -0.68
N ASN A 145 -7.54 22.66 0.45
CA ASN A 145 -8.82 23.18 0.92
C ASN A 145 -8.69 23.52 2.43
N PRO A 146 -8.75 24.81 2.81
CA PRO A 146 -8.63 25.22 4.21
C PRO A 146 -9.70 24.63 5.14
N GLU A 147 -10.90 24.33 4.62
CA GLU A 147 -11.95 23.66 5.40
C GLU A 147 -11.60 22.19 5.64
N PHE A 148 -10.95 21.52 4.68
CA PHE A 148 -10.43 20.18 4.89
C PHE A 148 -9.39 20.16 6.01
N ASP A 149 -8.44 21.09 6.02
CA ASP A 149 -7.43 21.22 7.09
C ASP A 149 -8.09 21.49 8.45
N ARG A 150 -9.09 22.39 8.50
CA ARG A 150 -9.84 22.65 9.73
C ARG A 150 -10.54 21.40 10.27
N LEU A 151 -11.16 20.61 9.38
CA LEU A 151 -11.81 19.35 9.75
C LEU A 151 -10.79 18.28 10.16
N PHE A 152 -9.61 18.27 9.53
CA PHE A 152 -8.51 17.39 9.91
C PHE A 152 -8.03 17.69 11.34
N ASP A 153 -7.79 18.96 11.68
CA ASP A 153 -7.41 19.36 13.04
C ASP A 153 -8.51 19.05 14.08
N GLN A 154 -9.78 19.17 13.66
CA GLN A 154 -10.91 18.79 14.50
C GLN A 154 -11.00 17.28 14.72
N GLN A 155 -10.83 16.45 13.69
CA GLN A 155 -10.99 14.99 13.82
C GLN A 155 -9.91 14.37 14.72
N VAL A 156 -8.68 14.89 14.70
CA VAL A 156 -7.59 14.38 15.56
C VAL A 156 -7.78 14.69 17.04
N THR A 157 -8.64 15.66 17.38
CA THR A 157 -8.94 16.06 18.76
C THR A 157 -10.35 15.64 19.22
N THR A 158 -11.11 14.97 18.36
CA THR A 158 -12.48 14.50 18.66
C THR A 158 -12.46 13.05 19.16
N PHE A 159 -12.82 12.85 20.43
CA PHE A 159 -12.82 11.52 21.05
C PHE A 159 -14.17 10.78 20.96
N ASP A 160 -15.28 11.49 20.71
CA ASP A 160 -16.58 10.84 20.46
C ASP A 160 -16.58 10.18 19.07
N PRO A 161 -16.76 8.84 18.98
CA PRO A 161 -16.67 8.14 17.70
C PRO A 161 -17.73 8.58 16.69
N ALA A 162 -18.94 8.92 17.14
CA ALA A 162 -20.03 9.30 16.25
C ALA A 162 -19.82 10.72 15.68
N GLU A 163 -19.31 11.65 16.49
CA GLU A 163 -18.90 12.98 16.06
C GLU A 163 -17.72 12.92 15.09
N ARG A 164 -16.67 12.15 15.42
CA ARG A 164 -15.51 11.97 14.54
C ARG A 164 -15.90 11.38 13.18
N THR A 165 -16.82 10.42 13.17
CA THR A 165 -17.36 9.84 11.93
C THR A 165 -18.03 10.89 11.04
N LYS A 166 -18.79 11.83 11.62
CA LYS A 166 -19.41 12.92 10.85
C LYS A 166 -18.37 13.85 10.24
N ILE A 167 -17.35 14.23 11.01
CA ILE A 167 -16.24 15.07 10.55
C ILE A 167 -15.51 14.40 9.38
N VAL A 168 -15.14 13.13 9.53
CA VAL A 168 -14.49 12.35 8.46
C VAL A 168 -15.40 12.22 7.23
N GLY A 169 -16.72 12.10 7.41
CA GLY A 169 -17.68 12.13 6.32
C GLY A 169 -17.67 13.46 5.54
N GLN A 170 -17.56 14.59 6.22
CA GLN A 170 -17.43 15.91 5.58
C GLN A 170 -16.11 16.05 4.81
N MET A 171 -15.01 15.51 5.35
CA MET A 171 -13.72 15.48 4.67
C MET A 171 -13.79 14.67 3.37
N GLN A 172 -14.43 13.49 3.39
CA GLN A 172 -14.63 12.68 2.19
C GLN A 172 -15.50 13.39 1.13
N ASP A 173 -16.52 14.16 1.55
CA ASP A 173 -17.35 14.96 0.63
C ASP A 173 -16.53 16.05 -0.07
N ILE A 174 -15.63 16.72 0.66
CA ILE A 174 -14.72 17.72 0.07
C ILE A 174 -13.83 17.08 -1.00
N LEU A 175 -13.17 15.95 -0.68
CA LEU A 175 -12.29 15.25 -1.63
C LEU A 175 -13.06 14.76 -2.86
N TYR A 176 -14.25 14.21 -2.66
CA TYR A 176 -15.09 13.73 -3.75
C TYR A 176 -15.49 14.87 -4.71
N LYS A 177 -15.85 16.04 -4.18
CA LYS A 177 -16.24 17.20 -4.98
C LYS A 177 -15.06 17.88 -5.67
N ALA A 178 -13.88 17.86 -5.04
CA ALA A 178 -12.65 18.35 -5.64
C ALA A 178 -12.28 17.54 -6.90
N ASN A 179 -12.56 16.23 -6.89
CA ASN A 179 -12.30 15.31 -8.01
C ASN A 179 -10.82 15.36 -8.48
N SER A 180 -9.90 15.64 -7.54
CA SER A 180 -8.45 15.57 -7.73
C SER A 180 -7.97 14.13 -7.75
N ASP A 181 -8.56 13.28 -6.89
CA ASP A 181 -8.29 11.84 -6.83
C ASP A 181 -9.49 11.04 -7.36
N ILE A 182 -9.29 10.30 -8.45
CA ILE A 182 -10.34 9.45 -9.03
C ILE A 182 -10.14 8.01 -8.54
N ILE A 183 -10.91 7.63 -7.53
CA ILE A 183 -10.86 6.28 -6.94
C ILE A 183 -11.45 5.25 -7.90
N LEU A 184 -10.58 4.49 -8.56
CA LEU A 184 -10.95 3.45 -9.54
C LEU A 184 -11.44 2.15 -8.88
N TYR A 185 -10.72 1.65 -7.88
CA TYR A 185 -11.04 0.42 -7.18
C TYR A 185 -10.34 0.36 -5.82
N TYR A 186 -10.81 -0.53 -4.94
CA TYR A 186 -10.11 -0.87 -3.71
C TYR A 186 -9.43 -2.23 -3.91
N ALA A 187 -8.10 -2.23 -3.88
CA ALA A 187 -7.33 -3.45 -4.03
C ALA A 187 -7.48 -4.35 -2.80
N ASN A 188 -7.75 -5.64 -3.01
CA ASN A 188 -7.57 -6.62 -1.94
C ASN A 188 -6.08 -6.90 -1.77
N SER A 189 -5.55 -6.70 -0.56
CA SER A 189 -4.23 -7.22 -0.17
C SER A 189 -4.36 -8.73 0.01
N LEU A 190 -3.85 -9.48 -0.96
CA LEU A 190 -3.90 -10.93 -0.96
C LEU A 190 -2.59 -11.51 -0.47
N ASP A 191 -2.62 -12.17 0.67
CA ASP A 191 -1.47 -12.87 1.23
C ASP A 191 -1.61 -14.38 1.02
N SER A 192 -0.49 -15.04 0.68
CA SER A 192 -0.40 -16.49 0.60
C SER A 192 0.46 -17.03 1.73
N ILE A 193 -0.08 -17.96 2.52
CA ILE A 193 0.62 -18.55 3.67
C ILE A 193 0.80 -20.05 3.49
N ARG A 194 2.02 -20.52 3.74
CA ARG A 194 2.39 -21.93 3.85
C ARG A 194 2.02 -22.47 5.23
N LYS A 195 0.76 -22.89 5.40
CA LYS A 195 0.22 -23.45 6.66
C LYS A 195 0.97 -24.71 7.13
N ASP A 196 1.67 -25.39 6.22
CA ASP A 196 2.51 -26.55 6.49
C ASP A 196 3.88 -26.19 7.10
N SER A 197 4.29 -24.92 7.00
CA SER A 197 5.58 -24.42 7.48
C SER A 197 5.44 -23.45 8.65
N VAL A 198 4.38 -22.63 8.67
CA VAL A 198 4.16 -21.61 9.70
C VAL A 198 2.76 -21.76 10.29
N SER A 199 2.69 -21.75 11.62
CA SER A 199 1.47 -21.85 12.43
C SER A 199 1.26 -20.58 13.24
N LYS A 200 0.07 -20.41 13.82
CA LYS A 200 -0.34 -19.26 14.65
C LYS A 200 -0.30 -17.88 13.96
N LEU A 201 -0.22 -17.85 12.64
CA LEU A 201 -0.50 -16.65 11.88
C LEU A 201 -1.99 -16.31 12.02
N ILE A 202 -2.30 -15.06 12.33
CA ILE A 202 -3.67 -14.55 12.26
C ILE A 202 -4.11 -14.72 10.80
N THR A 203 -5.02 -15.66 10.58
CA THR A 203 -5.60 -15.97 9.28
C THR A 203 -7.07 -16.23 9.49
N GLY A 204 -7.94 -15.55 8.73
CA GLY A 204 -9.38 -15.70 8.91
C GLY A 204 -10.16 -14.50 8.38
N SER A 205 -11.49 -14.57 8.49
CA SER A 205 -12.44 -13.47 8.27
C SER A 205 -12.14 -12.29 9.21
N PRO A 206 -12.55 -11.05 8.86
CA PRO A 206 -12.18 -9.89 9.66
C PRO A 206 -12.75 -10.05 11.06
N ASP A 207 -12.06 -9.53 12.07
CA ASP A 207 -12.67 -9.33 13.37
C ASP A 207 -13.83 -8.31 13.27
N ALA A 208 -14.52 -8.06 14.38
CA ALA A 208 -15.61 -7.09 14.42
C ALA A 208 -15.19 -5.66 13.99
N ALA A 209 -13.89 -5.39 13.84
CA ALA A 209 -13.30 -4.14 13.41
C ALA A 209 -12.76 -4.15 11.96
N GLY A 210 -12.97 -5.23 11.19
CA GLY A 210 -12.61 -5.26 9.77
C GLY A 210 -11.16 -5.62 9.46
N ILE A 211 -10.34 -5.99 10.46
CA ILE A 211 -8.89 -6.13 10.26
C ILE A 211 -8.54 -7.55 9.78
N TYR A 212 -7.94 -7.62 8.59
CA TYR A 212 -7.28 -8.80 8.04
C TYR A 212 -5.78 -8.60 8.06
N PRO A 213 -5.03 -9.49 8.72
CA PRO A 213 -3.60 -9.34 8.59
C PRO A 213 -2.93 -10.70 8.49
N ALA A 214 -2.56 -11.10 7.28
CA ALA A 214 -1.71 -12.26 7.09
C ALA A 214 -0.23 -11.83 6.99
N GLN A 215 0.07 -10.64 6.46
CA GLN A 215 1.44 -10.10 6.44
C GLN A 215 1.61 -8.63 6.89
N THR A 216 0.53 -7.90 7.15
CA THR A 216 0.56 -6.45 7.45
C THR A 216 0.45 -6.06 8.92
N VAL A 217 0.09 -6.98 9.84
CA VAL A 217 0.23 -6.69 11.28
C VAL A 217 1.57 -7.18 11.80
N PHE A 218 2.29 -6.26 12.42
CA PHE A 218 3.38 -6.55 13.34
C PHE A 218 3.09 -7.73 14.28
N TRP A 219 1.83 -7.88 14.72
CA TRP A 219 1.37 -8.96 15.60
C TRP A 219 1.60 -10.37 15.05
N ASN A 220 1.55 -10.59 13.73
CA ASN A 220 1.86 -11.91 13.15
C ASN A 220 3.32 -12.30 13.31
N TYR A 221 4.24 -11.33 13.31
CA TYR A 221 5.66 -11.59 13.56
C TYR A 221 5.93 -11.97 15.02
N LEU A 222 5.07 -11.55 15.95
CA LEU A 222 5.18 -11.92 17.36
C LEU A 222 4.65 -13.34 17.63
N ASP A 223 3.57 -13.74 16.97
CA ASP A 223 2.89 -15.01 17.25
C ASP A 223 3.27 -16.17 16.30
N ALA A 224 3.91 -15.88 15.16
CA ALA A 224 4.30 -16.91 14.19
C ALA A 224 5.25 -17.94 14.82
N SER A 225 4.88 -19.21 14.71
CA SER A 225 5.74 -20.34 15.12
C SER A 225 5.88 -21.36 14.00
N PRO A 226 7.01 -22.10 13.91
CA PRO A 226 7.11 -23.23 13.00
C PRO A 226 5.89 -24.13 13.15
N ALA A 227 5.22 -24.44 12.06
CA ALA A 227 4.15 -25.43 12.09
C ALA A 227 4.76 -26.72 12.65
N SER A 228 4.18 -27.25 13.73
CA SER A 228 4.64 -28.51 14.31
C SER A 228 4.72 -29.51 13.18
N SER A 229 5.93 -29.90 12.79
CA SER A 229 6.10 -30.86 11.72
C SER A 229 5.30 -32.09 12.12
N GLY A 230 4.26 -32.43 11.38
CA GLY A 230 3.75 -33.80 11.40
C GLY A 230 4.97 -34.67 11.19
N SER A 231 5.37 -35.37 12.25
CA SER A 231 6.57 -36.20 12.40
C SER A 231 7.36 -36.42 11.10
N ARG A 232 8.21 -35.47 10.71
CA ARG A 232 9.35 -35.85 9.86
C ARG A 232 10.29 -36.58 10.78
N LYS A 233 10.33 -37.91 10.67
CA LYS A 233 11.39 -38.73 11.25
C LYS A 233 12.72 -38.22 10.71
N SER A 234 13.30 -37.23 11.38
CA SER A 234 14.70 -36.89 11.27
C SER A 234 15.46 -38.06 11.90
N SER A 235 16.17 -38.84 11.09
CA SER A 235 17.20 -39.74 11.60
C SER A 235 18.28 -38.88 12.22
N SER A 236 18.21 -38.69 13.54
CA SER A 236 19.07 -37.74 14.24
C SER A 236 20.49 -38.31 14.36
N ASN A 237 21.44 -37.77 13.60
CA ASN A 237 22.88 -38.00 13.80
C ASN A 237 23.42 -37.37 15.10
N SER A 238 22.57 -36.71 15.89
CA SER A 238 22.94 -36.14 17.19
C SER A 238 23.26 -37.22 18.23
N ALA A 239 22.64 -38.40 18.18
CA ALA A 239 22.99 -39.50 19.09
C ALA A 239 24.44 -40.00 18.91
N LEU A 240 24.94 -40.02 17.66
CA LEU A 240 26.33 -40.37 17.34
C LEU A 240 27.32 -39.27 17.74
N LEU A 241 26.90 -38.00 17.70
CA LEU A 241 27.69 -36.85 18.17
C LEU A 241 27.84 -36.85 19.70
N TYR A 242 26.76 -37.13 20.45
CA TYR A 242 26.88 -37.24 21.91
C TYR A 242 27.66 -38.47 22.36
N ALA A 243 27.54 -39.60 21.64
CA ALA A 243 28.34 -40.79 21.90
C ALA A 243 29.84 -40.56 21.62
N SER A 244 30.18 -39.86 20.54
CA SER A 244 31.58 -39.56 20.21
C SER A 244 32.20 -38.54 21.16
N ILE A 245 31.46 -37.53 21.62
CA ILE A 245 31.92 -36.59 22.66
C ILE A 245 32.15 -37.32 24.00
N ALA A 246 31.25 -38.23 24.40
CA ALA A 246 31.43 -39.02 25.62
C ALA A 246 32.68 -39.92 25.57
N ILE A 247 32.96 -40.55 24.42
CA ILE A 247 34.16 -41.39 24.23
C ILE A 247 35.44 -40.55 24.31
N VAL A 248 35.46 -39.36 23.70
CA VAL A 248 36.63 -38.46 23.75
C VAL A 248 36.90 -37.98 25.17
N VAL A 249 35.86 -37.64 25.94
CA VAL A 249 36.03 -37.22 27.34
C VAL A 249 36.56 -38.38 28.20
N VAL A 250 36.06 -39.60 28.02
CA VAL A 250 36.55 -40.78 28.76
C VAL A 250 38.02 -41.10 28.41
N LEU A 251 38.40 -40.99 27.13
CA LEU A 251 39.78 -41.21 26.70
C LEU A 251 40.74 -40.12 27.20
N LEU A 252 40.31 -38.87 27.27
CA LEU A 252 41.11 -37.76 27.84
C LEU A 252 41.29 -37.90 29.35
N VAL A 253 40.25 -38.34 30.07
CA VAL A 253 40.33 -38.60 31.52
C VAL A 253 41.22 -39.82 31.79
N ALA A 254 41.08 -40.91 31.03
CA ALA A 254 41.92 -42.10 31.16
C ALA A 254 43.39 -41.80 30.81
N GLY A 255 43.64 -41.02 29.74
CA GLY A 255 44.97 -40.57 29.35
C GLY A 255 45.61 -39.65 30.39
N GLY A 256 44.85 -38.69 30.94
CA GLY A 256 45.32 -37.80 32.01
C GLY A 256 45.66 -38.55 33.30
N VAL A 257 44.87 -39.56 33.68
CA VAL A 257 45.14 -40.41 34.86
C VAL A 257 46.36 -41.32 34.64
N ALA A 258 46.55 -41.85 33.42
CA ALA A 258 47.73 -42.68 33.09
C ALA A 258 49.04 -41.86 33.07
N VAL A 259 49.02 -40.63 32.55
CA VAL A 259 50.19 -39.73 32.54
C VAL A 259 50.56 -39.30 33.97
N ARG A 260 49.56 -39.01 34.83
CA ARG A 260 49.79 -38.64 36.23
C ARG A 260 50.29 -39.79 37.11
N ARG A 261 49.95 -41.04 36.77
CA ARG A 261 50.52 -42.25 37.40
C ARG A 261 51.95 -42.56 36.95
N ARG A 262 52.35 -42.17 35.73
CA ARG A 262 53.74 -42.33 35.28
C ARG A 262 54.67 -41.27 35.88
N SER A 263 54.24 -40.02 36.02
CA SER A 263 55.09 -38.96 36.59
C SER A 263 55.45 -39.20 38.06
N THR A 264 54.56 -39.86 38.83
CA THR A 264 54.77 -40.20 40.24
C THR A 264 55.63 -41.46 40.45
N ALA A 265 55.84 -42.27 39.41
CA ALA A 265 56.74 -43.42 39.45
C ALA A 265 58.21 -43.05 39.19
N THR A 266 58.46 -41.99 38.43
CA THR A 266 59.82 -41.48 38.11
C THR A 266 60.45 -40.57 39.18
N GLU A 267 59.72 -40.22 40.25
CA GLU A 267 60.25 -39.45 41.39
C GLU A 267 60.62 -40.34 42.61
N ARG A 268 60.75 -41.67 42.42
CA ARG A 268 61.08 -42.64 43.47
C ARG A 268 62.28 -43.55 43.17
N GLU A 269 63.17 -43.15 42.27
CA GLU A 269 64.53 -43.73 42.14
C GLU A 269 65.59 -42.69 42.48
#